data_AF-A0A2W2IYL7-F1
#
_entry.id   AF-A0A2W2IYL7-F1
#
_cell.length_a   1.000
_cell.length_b   1.000
_cell.length_c   1.000
_cell.angle_alpha   90.00
_cell.angle_beta   90.00
_cell.angle_gamma   90.00
#
_symmetry.space_group_name_H-M   'P 1'
#
loop_
_entity.id
_entity.type
_entity.pdbx_description
1 polymer ?
#
loop_
_entity_poly.entity_id
_entity_poly.type
_entity_poly.pdbx_seq_one_letter_code
_entity_poly.pdbx_strand_id
1 'polypeptide(L)'
;NRDHDAWREFHRRPPSGAQPASAKISRRRARRAGGKTWLSGLTTDQDEVYQAVGMIMAQLGTDAEEALARLRASAFAQGRTALDVAHEVITHRKRFDRD
;
A
#
# COMPACT_ATOMS: atom_id res chain seq x y z
N ASN A 1 -20.87 -10.95 1.96
CA ASN A 1 -20.67 -11.33 3.38
C ASN A 1 -20.31 -12.83 3.56
N ARG A 2 -19.42 -13.40 2.74
CA ARG A 2 -18.95 -14.80 2.91
C ARG A 2 -17.41 -14.94 2.88
N ASP A 3 -16.69 -13.84 2.73
CA ASP A 3 -15.23 -13.79 2.57
C ASP A 3 -14.48 -13.16 3.76
N HIS A 4 -15.19 -12.80 4.84
CA HIS A 4 -14.60 -12.08 5.99
C HIS A 4 -13.57 -12.93 6.78
N ASP A 5 -13.65 -14.26 6.69
CA ASP A 5 -12.77 -15.16 7.45
C ASP A 5 -11.44 -15.49 6.74
N ALA A 6 -11.38 -15.38 5.41
CA ALA A 6 -10.21 -15.76 4.63
C ALA A 6 -8.96 -14.91 4.96
N TRP A 7 -9.17 -13.65 5.34
CA TRP A 7 -8.09 -12.70 5.61
C TRP A 7 -7.46 -12.83 7.00
N ARG A 8 -8.14 -13.49 7.97
CA ARG A 8 -7.58 -13.76 9.30
C ARG A 8 -6.62 -14.97 9.31
N GLU A 9 -6.72 -15.86 8.32
CA GLU A 9 -5.87 -17.06 8.20
C GLU A 9 -4.48 -16.73 7.63
N PHE A 10 -4.36 -15.69 6.81
CA PHE A 10 -3.13 -15.33 6.08
C PHE A 10 -1.99 -14.80 6.97
N HIS A 11 -2.26 -14.30 8.18
CA HIS A 11 -1.26 -13.67 9.07
C HIS A 11 -0.56 -14.62 10.07
N ARG A 12 -0.72 -15.95 9.96
CA ARG A 12 -0.18 -16.91 10.95
C ARG A 12 1.20 -17.53 10.63
N ARG A 13 1.92 -17.11 9.56
CA ARG A 13 3.27 -17.62 9.24
C ARG A 13 4.23 -16.51 8.77
N PRO A 14 5.40 -16.32 9.41
CA PRO A 14 6.44 -15.45 8.87
C PRO A 14 7.21 -16.16 7.74
N PRO A 15 7.55 -15.50 6.62
CA PRO A 15 8.52 -16.03 5.67
C PRO A 15 9.93 -15.88 6.25
N SER A 16 10.51 -17.01 6.66
CA SER A 16 11.93 -17.18 6.95
C SER A 16 12.71 -17.33 5.63
N GLY A 17 13.75 -16.52 5.41
CA GLY A 17 14.65 -16.69 4.27
C GLY A 17 15.73 -15.62 4.08
N ALA A 18 16.78 -15.70 4.91
CA ALA A 18 18.20 -15.41 4.64
C ALA A 18 18.66 -14.38 3.57
N GLN A 19 19.47 -13.41 4.01
CA GLN A 19 20.63 -12.87 3.27
C GLN A 19 21.88 -13.65 3.75
N PRO A 20 22.91 -13.96 2.92
CA PRO A 20 23.95 -12.95 2.64
C PRO A 20 24.76 -13.09 1.31
N ALA A 21 25.62 -12.08 1.09
CA ALA A 21 26.93 -12.10 0.41
C ALA A 21 27.07 -11.54 -1.03
N SER A 22 27.65 -10.33 -1.07
CA SER A 22 28.81 -9.87 -1.87
C SER A 22 29.07 -10.37 -3.30
N ALA A 23 29.22 -9.39 -4.21
CA ALA A 23 30.48 -9.05 -4.93
C ALA A 23 30.32 -8.73 -6.43
N LYS A 24 30.72 -7.48 -6.75
CA LYS A 24 31.40 -7.00 -7.97
C LYS A 24 30.75 -7.27 -9.34
N ILE A 25 30.13 -6.25 -9.95
CA ILE A 25 30.30 -5.93 -11.38
C ILE A 25 30.31 -4.40 -11.59
N SER A 26 31.51 -3.94 -11.91
CA SER A 26 31.94 -2.86 -12.79
C SER A 26 30.89 -2.06 -13.58
N ARG A 27 30.84 -0.76 -13.27
CA ARG A 27 30.84 0.41 -14.18
C ARG A 27 30.45 0.17 -15.66
N ARG A 28 29.15 0.30 -15.98
CA ARG A 28 28.60 1.01 -17.17
C ARG A 28 27.06 0.92 -17.17
N ARG A 29 26.32 1.79 -16.48
CA ARG A 29 24.84 1.88 -16.63
C ARG A 29 24.18 3.15 -16.07
N ALA A 30 24.73 4.33 -16.38
CA ALA A 30 24.14 5.60 -15.93
C ALA A 30 22.81 6.01 -16.63
N ARG A 31 22.29 5.24 -17.60
CA ARG A 31 20.99 5.53 -18.26
C ARG A 31 19.86 4.52 -17.99
N ARG A 32 20.16 3.40 -17.32
CA ARG A 32 19.16 2.42 -16.82
C ARG A 32 18.96 2.51 -15.31
N ALA A 33 19.45 3.57 -14.66
CA ALA A 33 19.22 3.84 -13.25
C ALA A 33 17.97 4.70 -13.01
N GLY A 34 17.66 5.63 -13.93
CA GLY A 34 16.43 6.42 -13.89
C GLY A 34 15.15 5.58 -13.99
N GLY A 35 15.12 4.57 -14.86
CA GLY A 35 13.93 3.72 -15.03
C GLY A 35 13.58 2.88 -13.80
N LYS A 36 14.59 2.34 -13.10
CA LYS A 36 14.36 1.53 -11.88
C LYS A 36 13.96 2.38 -10.68
N THR A 37 14.42 3.62 -10.56
CA THR A 37 14.01 4.51 -9.46
C THR A 37 12.58 5.04 -9.66
N TRP A 38 12.18 5.35 -10.89
CA TRP A 38 10.80 5.78 -11.16
C TRP A 38 9.80 4.62 -11.00
N LEU A 39 10.15 3.41 -11.47
CA LEU A 39 9.34 2.21 -11.22
C LEU A 39 9.25 1.87 -9.72
N SER A 40 10.35 1.97 -8.97
CA SER A 40 10.36 1.75 -7.52
C SER A 40 9.52 2.78 -6.77
N GLY A 41 9.47 4.02 -7.24
CA GLY A 41 8.58 5.05 -6.70
C GLY A 41 7.12 4.68 -6.91
N LEU A 42 6.74 4.34 -8.15
CA LEU A 42 5.37 3.91 -8.47
C LEU A 42 4.93 2.66 -7.69
N THR A 43 5.81 1.69 -7.47
CA THR A 43 5.48 0.52 -6.64
C THR A 43 5.28 0.93 -5.19
N THR A 44 6.14 1.79 -4.64
CA THR A 44 5.99 2.30 -3.27
C THR A 44 4.68 3.08 -3.11
N ASP A 45 4.36 3.94 -4.07
CA ASP A 45 3.12 4.72 -4.08
C ASP A 45 1.88 3.80 -4.14
N GLN A 46 1.94 2.75 -4.97
CA GLN A 46 0.86 1.75 -5.03
C GLN A 46 0.76 0.95 -3.74
N ASP A 47 1.88 0.53 -3.15
CA ASP A 47 1.94 -0.17 -1.86
C ASP A 47 1.28 0.66 -0.75
N GLU A 48 1.52 1.97 -0.69
CA GLU A 48 0.84 2.85 0.28
C GLU A 48 -0.68 2.89 0.06
N VAL A 49 -1.14 2.99 -1.18
CA VAL A 49 -2.58 2.96 -1.47
C VAL A 49 -3.20 1.63 -1.02
N TYR A 50 -2.57 0.49 -1.32
CA TYR A 50 -3.07 -0.82 -0.88
C TYR A 50 -2.99 -1.01 0.64
N GLN A 51 -1.95 -0.49 1.30
CA GLN A 51 -1.83 -0.52 2.75
C GLN A 51 -2.95 0.29 3.42
N ALA A 52 -3.22 1.51 2.94
CA ALA A 52 -4.31 2.33 3.44
C ALA A 52 -5.67 1.67 3.22
N VAL A 53 -5.90 1.04 2.07
CA VAL A 53 -7.12 0.26 1.80
C VAL A 53 -7.29 -0.85 2.84
N GLY A 54 -6.23 -1.61 3.15
CA GLY A 54 -6.27 -2.63 4.20
C GLY A 54 -6.60 -2.06 5.60
N MET A 55 -6.07 -0.88 5.93
CA MET A 55 -6.40 -0.20 7.19
C MET A 55 -7.87 0.24 7.24
N ILE A 56 -8.43 0.74 6.13
CA ILE A 56 -9.84 1.15 6.05
C ILE A 56 -10.75 -0.07 6.17
N MET A 57 -10.41 -1.18 5.51
CA MET A 57 -11.14 -2.45 5.67
C MET A 57 -11.18 -2.89 7.14
N ALA A 58 -10.05 -2.81 7.85
CA ALA A 58 -9.98 -3.16 9.26
C ALA A 58 -10.78 -2.21 10.16
N GLN A 59 -10.84 -0.92 9.83
CA GLN A 59 -11.60 0.09 10.58
C GLN A 59 -13.12 -0.06 10.39
N LEU A 60 -13.57 -0.30 9.16
CA LEU A 60 -15.00 -0.27 8.81
C LEU A 60 -15.65 -1.65 8.67
N GLY A 61 -14.85 -2.71 8.62
CA GLY A 61 -15.32 -4.07 8.34
C GLY A 61 -15.88 -4.24 6.92
N THR A 62 -15.30 -3.54 5.94
CA THR A 62 -15.72 -3.58 4.52
C THR A 62 -14.76 -4.41 3.67
N ASP A 63 -15.17 -4.71 2.44
CA ASP A 63 -14.28 -5.27 1.42
C ASP A 63 -13.35 -4.19 0.80
N ALA A 64 -12.42 -4.66 -0.04
CA ALA A 64 -11.39 -3.83 -0.66
C ALA A 64 -11.96 -2.88 -1.72
N GLU A 65 -13.00 -3.27 -2.45
CA GLU A 65 -13.62 -2.43 -3.47
C GLU A 65 -14.24 -1.20 -2.82
N GLU A 66 -15.02 -1.43 -1.76
CA GLU A 66 -15.69 -0.39 -1.01
C GLU A 66 -14.70 0.50 -0.23
N ALA A 67 -13.65 -0.08 0.36
CA ALA A 67 -12.60 0.69 1.02
C ALA A 67 -11.83 1.58 0.03
N LEU A 68 -11.52 1.08 -1.16
CA LEU A 68 -10.87 1.85 -2.22
C LEU A 68 -11.78 2.94 -2.77
N ALA A 69 -13.09 2.67 -2.91
CA ALA A 69 -14.07 3.68 -3.30
C ALA A 69 -14.13 4.82 -2.27
N ARG A 70 -14.17 4.50 -0.97
CA ARG A 70 -14.11 5.50 0.12
C ARG A 70 -12.83 6.32 0.12
N LEU A 71 -11.69 5.68 -0.07
CA LEU A 71 -10.40 6.38 -0.15
C LEU A 71 -10.41 7.40 -1.30
N ARG A 72 -10.86 6.97 -2.49
CA ARG A 72 -10.97 7.81 -3.69
C ARG A 72 -11.97 8.94 -3.51
N ALA A 73 -13.14 8.66 -2.95
CA ALA A 73 -14.16 9.67 -2.66
C ALA A 73 -13.63 10.74 -1.70
N SER A 74 -12.88 10.33 -0.67
CA SER A 74 -12.28 11.26 0.28
C SER A 74 -11.19 12.13 -0.36
N ALA A 75 -10.38 11.56 -1.24
CA ALA A 75 -9.38 12.31 -2.01
C ALA A 75 -10.04 13.32 -2.96
N PHE A 76 -11.08 12.89 -3.67
CA PHE A 76 -11.86 13.74 -4.57
C PHE A 76 -12.50 14.92 -3.83
N ALA A 77 -13.18 14.66 -2.71
CA ALA A 77 -13.81 15.70 -1.90
C ALA A 77 -12.81 16.74 -1.36
N GLN A 78 -11.54 16.36 -1.19
CA GLN A 78 -10.47 17.23 -0.71
C GLN A 78 -9.64 17.86 -1.84
N GLY A 79 -9.90 17.52 -3.10
CA GLY A 79 -9.08 17.95 -4.23
C GLY A 79 -7.63 17.44 -4.18
N ARG A 80 -7.41 16.27 -3.58
CA ARG A 80 -6.09 15.67 -3.36
C ARG A 80 -5.95 14.35 -4.09
N THR A 81 -4.73 13.82 -4.18
CA THR A 81 -4.52 12.48 -4.75
C THR A 81 -4.90 11.40 -3.74
N ALA A 82 -5.25 10.21 -4.24
CA ALA A 82 -5.50 9.05 -3.37
C ALA A 82 -4.25 8.67 -2.57
N LEU A 83 -3.06 8.89 -3.12
CA LEU A 83 -1.77 8.69 -2.44
C LEU A 83 -1.61 9.63 -1.24
N ASP A 84 -1.91 10.93 -1.40
CA ASP A 84 -1.83 11.90 -0.31
C ASP A 84 -2.74 11.51 0.86
N VAL A 85 -3.95 11.04 0.55
CA VAL A 85 -4.89 10.57 1.59
C VAL A 85 -4.44 9.23 2.17
N ALA A 86 -3.92 8.31 1.36
CA ALA A 86 -3.39 7.04 1.84
C ALA A 86 -2.26 7.26 2.85
N HIS A 87 -1.37 8.20 2.57
CA HIS A 87 -0.30 8.59 3.47
C HIS A 87 -0.83 9.08 4.84
N GLU A 88 -1.92 9.85 4.86
CA GLU A 88 -2.56 10.29 6.12
C GLU A 88 -3.22 9.16 6.89
N VAL A 89 -3.76 8.16 6.21
CA VAL A 89 -4.31 6.96 6.83
C VAL A 89 -3.19 6.14 7.48
N ILE A 90 -2.10 5.89 6.74
CA ILE A 90 -0.95 5.12 7.22
C ILE A 90 -0.24 5.84 8.36
N THR A 91 -0.19 7.18 8.35
CA THR A 91 0.36 7.98 9.45
C THR A 91 -0.63 8.20 10.60
N HIS A 92 -1.78 7.50 10.59
CA HIS A 92 -2.83 7.55 11.61
C HIS A 92 -3.44 8.94 11.84
N ARG A 93 -3.30 9.86 10.88
CA ARG A 93 -3.87 11.22 10.94
C ARG A 93 -5.32 11.26 10.47
N LYS A 94 -5.78 10.24 9.75
CA LYS A 94 -7.13 10.12 9.23
C LYS A 94 -7.75 8.78 9.61
N ARG A 95 -8.94 8.83 10.24
CA ARG A 95 -9.77 7.66 10.51
C ARG A 95 -11.02 7.73 9.63
N PHE A 96 -11.47 6.57 9.19
CA PHE A 96 -12.76 6.43 8.56
C PHE A 96 -13.74 5.90 9.60
N ASP A 97 -14.89 6.55 9.72
CA ASP A 97 -15.98 6.11 10.60
C ASP A 97 -17.11 5.51 9.75
N ARG A 98 -18.00 4.76 10.40
CA ARG A 98 -19.24 4.29 9.78
C ARG A 98 -20.30 5.36 10.03
N ASP A 99 -20.40 6.33 9.11
CA ASP A 99 -21.59 7.17 9.00
C ASP A 99 -22.87 6.32 8.91
#